data_AF-A0A256HLL4-F1
#
_entry.id   AF-A0A256HLL4-F1
#
_cell.length_a   1.000
_cell.length_b   1.000
_cell.length_c   1.000
_cell.angle_alpha   90.00
_cell.angle_beta   90.00
_cell.angle_gamma   90.00
#
_symmetry.space_group_name_H-M   'P 1'
#
loop_
_entity.id
_entity.type
_entity.pdbx_description
1 polymer ?
#
loop_
_entity_poly.entity_id
_entity_poly.type
_entity_poly.pdbx_seq_one_letter_code
_entity_poly.pdbx_strand_id
1 'polypeptide(L)' 'MFDSLSGPMRSLLSRVAFLAAGALVGLGLYALDAGGVLVVPLSVIGALVLGELYLFAAAEAS' A
#
# COMPACT_ATOMS: atom_id res chain seq x y z
N MET A 1 7.64 14.95 -10.10
CA MET A 1 6.46 15.60 -9.47
C MET A 1 6.23 15.13 -8.04
N PHE A 2 6.54 13.86 -7.71
CA PHE A 2 6.51 13.36 -6.34
C PHE A 2 7.50 14.09 -5.41
N ASP A 3 8.68 14.43 -5.94
CA ASP A 3 9.74 15.13 -5.18
C ASP A 3 9.41 16.62 -4.91
N SER A 4 8.53 17.23 -5.69
CA SER A 4 8.05 18.61 -5.47
C SER A 4 7.00 18.73 -4.35
N LEU A 5 6.53 17.61 -3.80
CA LEU A 5 5.58 17.58 -2.68
C LEU A 5 6.31 17.82 -1.34
N SER A 6 5.61 18.46 -0.40
CA SER A 6 6.10 18.55 0.99
C SER A 6 6.20 17.16 1.63
N GLY A 7 7.10 16.99 2.59
CA GLY A 7 7.34 15.71 3.29
C GLY A 7 6.06 15.01 3.75
N PRO A 8 5.15 15.70 4.49
CA PRO A 8 3.89 15.10 4.93
C PRO A 8 2.98 14.66 3.77
N MET A 9 2.89 15.47 2.71
CA MET A 9 2.06 15.16 1.54
C MET A 9 2.61 13.94 0.78
N ARG A 10 3.93 13.84 0.68
CA ARG A 10 4.63 12.71 0.06
C ARG A 10 4.37 11.41 0.81
N SER A 11 4.45 11.44 2.15
CA SER A 11 4.12 10.29 3.01
C SER A 11 2.67 9.85 2.85
N LEU A 12 1.73 10.80 2.86
CA LEU A 12 0.31 10.49 2.66
C LEU A 12 0.08 9.84 1.29
N LEU A 13 0.67 10.39 0.23
CA LEU A 13 0.51 9.87 -1.13
C LEU A 13 1.13 8.47 -1.26
N SER A 14 2.28 8.20 -0.64
CA SER A 14 2.84 6.84 -0.56
C SER A 14 1.86 5.87 0.10
N ARG A 15 1.27 6.23 1.24
CA ARG A 15 0.29 5.37 1.93
C ARG A 15 -0.94 5.10 1.08
N VAL A 16 -1.43 6.10 0.36
CA VAL A 16 -2.54 5.94 -0.61
C VAL A 16 -2.13 5.03 -1.77
N ALA A 17 -0.89 5.12 -2.26
CA ALA A 17 -0.40 4.23 -3.32
C ALA A 17 -0.36 2.76 -2.84
N PHE A 18 0.11 2.49 -1.62
CA PHE A 18 0.07 1.15 -1.03
C PHE A 18 -1.35 0.66 -0.79
N LEU A 19 -2.26 1.53 -0.34
CA LEU A 19 -3.69 1.22 -0.21
C LEU A 19 -4.28 0.78 -1.56
N ALA A 20 -4.06 1.58 -2.61
CA ALA A 20 -4.54 1.29 -3.95
C ALA A 20 -3.94 0.00 -4.51
N ALA A 21 -2.64 -0.22 -4.32
CA ALA A 21 -1.97 -1.44 -4.72
C ALA A 21 -2.56 -2.67 -4.03
N GLY A 22 -2.75 -2.61 -2.70
CA GLY A 22 -3.38 -3.70 -1.93
C GLY A 22 -4.81 -3.98 -2.37
N ALA A 23 -5.59 -2.94 -2.67
CA ALA A 23 -6.95 -3.09 -3.19
C ALA A 23 -6.95 -3.74 -4.58
N LEU A 24 -6.07 -3.31 -5.49
CA LEU A 24 -5.97 -3.87 -6.84
C LEU A 24 -5.53 -5.35 -6.81
N VAL A 25 -4.52 -5.68 -6.00
CA VAL A 25 -4.07 -7.06 -5.81
C VAL A 25 -5.19 -7.91 -5.22
N GLY A 26 -5.83 -7.42 -4.15
CA GLY A 26 -6.93 -8.14 -3.51
C GLY A 26 -8.11 -8.38 -4.45
N LEU A 27 -8.51 -7.38 -5.24
CA LEU A 27 -9.57 -7.52 -6.24
C LEU A 27 -9.18 -8.49 -7.35
N GLY A 28 -7.92 -8.49 -7.80
CA GLY A 28 -7.42 -9.45 -8.78
C GLY A 28 -7.47 -10.88 -8.25
N LEU A 29 -7.01 -11.10 -7.02
CA LEU A 29 -7.08 -12.43 -6.37
C LEU A 29 -8.52 -12.89 -6.17
N TYR A 30 -9.40 -11.99 -5.74
CA TYR A 30 -10.83 -12.29 -5.61
C TYR A 30 -11.47 -12.66 -6.95
N ALA A 31 -11.16 -11.93 -8.03
CA ALA A 31 -11.67 -12.22 -9.36
C ALA A 31 -11.17 -13.57 -9.92
N LEU A 32 -9.99 -14.02 -9.47
CA LEU A 32 -9.43 -15.33 -9.78
C LEU A 32 -9.92 -16.45 -8.83
N ASP A 33 -10.89 -16.15 -7.95
CA ASP A 33 -11.41 -17.05 -6.91
C ASP A 33 -10.33 -17.57 -5.94
N ALA A 34 -9.24 -16.81 -5.77
CA ALA A 34 -8.16 -17.13 -4.87
C ALA A 34 -8.37 -16.46 -3.51
N GLY A 35 -8.82 -17.22 -2.50
CA GLY A 35 -8.85 -16.77 -1.10
C GLY A 35 -10.19 -16.21 -0.60
N GLY A 36 -11.26 -16.31 -1.38
CA GLY A 36 -12.62 -15.96 -0.97
C GLY A 36 -12.81 -14.49 -0.57
N VAL A 37 -13.92 -14.18 0.10
CA VAL A 37 -14.36 -12.79 0.38
C VAL A 37 -13.35 -11.99 1.22
N LEU A 38 -12.54 -12.65 2.05
CA LEU A 38 -11.57 -11.98 2.92
C LEU A 38 -10.26 -11.61 2.21
N VAL A 39 -10.01 -12.08 0.99
CA VAL A 39 -8.74 -11.82 0.31
C VAL A 39 -8.51 -10.32 0.04
N VAL A 40 -9.58 -9.57 -0.24
CA VAL A 40 -9.52 -8.13 -0.50
C VAL A 40 -9.07 -7.36 0.75
N PRO A 41 -9.78 -7.42 1.91
CA PRO A 41 -9.35 -6.69 3.10
C PRO A 41 -7.98 -7.16 3.61
N LEU A 42 -7.65 -8.45 3.51
CA LEU A 42 -6.33 -8.95 3.92
C LEU A 42 -5.20 -8.41 3.04
N SER A 43 -5.42 -8.33 1.72
CA SER A 43 -4.43 -7.77 0.78
C SER A 43 -4.20 -6.28 1.04
N VAL A 44 -5.27 -5.54 1.34
CA VAL A 44 -5.18 -4.11 1.72
C VAL A 44 -4.36 -3.94 3.00
N ILE A 45 -4.68 -4.69 4.05
CA ILE A 45 -3.96 -4.61 5.33
C ILE A 45 -2.49 -4.99 5.14
N GLY A 46 -2.21 -6.08 4.41
CA GLY A 46 -0.84 -6.52 4.12
C GLY A 46 -0.04 -5.46 3.36
N ALA A 47 -0.63 -4.85 2.32
CA ALA A 47 0.03 -3.79 1.55
C ALA A 47 0.30 -2.54 2.40
N LEU A 48 -0.61 -2.15 3.30
CA LEU A 48 -0.40 -1.03 4.21
C LEU A 48 0.73 -1.30 5.21
N VAL A 49 0.79 -2.50 5.79
CA VAL A 49 1.87 -2.89 6.71
C VAL A 49 3.22 -2.87 6.00
N LEU A 50 3.30 -3.46 4.80
CA LEU A 50 4.52 -3.43 3.99
C LEU A 50 4.92 -2.00 3.60
N GLY A 51 3.94 -1.17 3.24
CA GLY A 51 4.17 0.22 2.90
C GLY A 51 4.71 1.05 4.07
N GLU A 52 4.19 0.83 5.27
CA GLU A 52 4.67 1.52 6.47
C GLU A 52 6.09 1.06 6.85
N LEU A 53 6.37 -0.24 6.78
CA LEU A 53 7.71 -0.77 7.00
C LEU A 53 8.72 -0.20 5.98
N TYR A 54 8.31 -0.09 4.71
CA TYR A 54 9.13 0.52 3.68
C TYR A 54 9.42 2.00 3.97
N LEU A 55 8.40 2.78 4.34
CA LEU A 55 8.57 4.20 4.66
C LEU A 55 9.44 4.40 5.90
N PHE A 56 9.31 3.52 6.91
CA PHE A 56 10.15 3.54 8.09
C PHE A 56 11.61 3.27 7.74
N ALA A 57 11.88 2.19 6.99
CA ALA A 57 13.23 1.86 6.55
C ALA A 57 13.85 2.94 5.65
N ALA A 58 13.05 3.55 4.77
CA ALA A 58 13.50 4.64 3.91
C ALA A 58 13.83 5.92 4.69
N ALA A 59 13.11 6.20 5.79
CA ALA A 59 13.40 7.34 6.65
C ALA A 59 14.66 7.14 7.51
N GLU A 60 14.97 5.91 7.92
CA GLU A 60 16.21 5.61 8.66
C GLU A 60 17.46 5.68 7.76
N ALA A 61 17.28 5.54 6.43
CA ALA A 61 18.36 5.60 5.45
C ALA A 61 18.70 7.03 4.96
N SER A 62 17.98 8.06 5.41
CA SER A 62 18.11 9.46 4.97
C SER A 62 18.65 10.38 6.05
#